data_AF-A0A0K3BHP8-F1
#
_entry.id   AF-A0A0K3BHP8-F1
#
_cell.length_a   1.000
_cell.length_b   1.000
_cell.length_c   1.000
_cell.angle_alpha   90.00
_cell.angle_beta   90.00
_cell.angle_gamma   90.00
#
_symmetry.space_group_name_H-M   'P 1'
#
loop_
_entity.id
_entity.type
_entity.pdbx_description
1 polymer ?
#
loop_
_entity_poly.entity_id
_entity_poly.type
_entity_poly.pdbx_seq_one_letter_code
_entity_poly.pdbx_strand_id
1 'polypeptide(L)'
;MPSIVQWDDHEVTNNWYPGEILDLPQYTEKRVDVLAQRAFQAFHEWQPVDRTRAVDGRVYRSFRFGRRVELFVLDMRTYKDANTAPQTGVGRILGARQARWLVDSLDRSQATWKIVAADLPIGLTVPDGNGIEGVANGLPGQPGGREHELAWVLRTLAQRRVRNVVWLTADVHYTAAHHYSPDRAAVGDFDPFWEFVSGPLHAGAFGPNNLDPTFGPVAEFVHAPPAANTSPLLGFQHFGEVSVDGRSGELTVWLRDGRGTSLWSKTLRPERAR
;
A
#
# COMPACT_ATOMS: atom_id res chain seq x y z
N MET A 1 -22.04 -4.99 -6.93
CA MET A 1 -21.14 -6.11 -6.56
C MET A 1 -20.68 -5.89 -5.13
N PRO A 2 -20.41 -6.94 -4.32
CA PRO A 2 -19.78 -6.77 -3.01
C PRO A 2 -18.44 -6.04 -3.17
N SER A 3 -18.18 -5.02 -2.36
CA SER A 3 -16.94 -4.25 -2.37
C SER A 3 -16.27 -4.26 -0.99
N ILE A 4 -14.94 -4.32 -0.99
CA ILE A 4 -14.12 -4.07 0.19
C ILE A 4 -13.40 -2.77 -0.07
N VAL A 5 -13.78 -1.73 0.68
CA VAL A 5 -13.28 -0.37 0.47
C VAL A 5 -12.20 -0.04 1.49
N GLN A 6 -11.15 0.62 1.03
CA GLN A 6 -10.09 1.23 1.80
C GLN A 6 -10.10 2.73 1.47
N TRP A 7 -9.64 3.56 2.40
CA TRP A 7 -9.43 4.99 2.15
C TRP A 7 -7.96 5.30 1.92
N ASP A 8 -7.71 6.52 1.47
CA ASP A 8 -6.39 7.09 1.38
C ASP A 8 -6.41 8.54 1.93
N ASP A 9 -5.59 9.45 1.41
CA ASP A 9 -5.59 10.84 1.85
C ASP A 9 -6.76 11.68 1.34
N HIS A 10 -7.15 11.49 0.08
CA HIS A 10 -8.14 12.34 -0.58
C HIS A 10 -9.56 12.20 -0.03
N GLU A 11 -9.84 11.21 0.81
CA GLU A 11 -11.04 11.19 1.65
C GLU A 11 -11.05 12.30 2.72
N VAL A 12 -9.89 12.86 3.07
CA VAL A 12 -9.70 13.96 4.04
C VAL A 12 -9.17 15.22 3.35
N THR A 13 -7.91 15.20 2.93
CA THR A 13 -7.18 16.26 2.21
C THR A 13 -5.84 15.68 1.73
N ASN A 14 -5.31 16.20 0.62
CA ASN A 14 -4.09 15.71 -0.03
C ASN A 14 -2.92 15.60 0.97
N ASN A 15 -2.22 14.46 0.98
CA ASN A 15 -1.04 14.14 1.79
C ASN A 15 -1.20 14.26 3.32
N TRP A 16 -2.43 14.23 3.83
CA TRP A 16 -2.66 14.57 5.23
C TRP A 16 -1.93 13.65 6.22
N TYR A 17 -1.58 14.19 7.38
CA TYR A 17 -1.06 13.41 8.51
C TYR A 17 -1.63 13.89 9.86
N PRO A 18 -1.64 13.03 10.91
CA PRO A 18 -2.11 13.42 12.24
C PRO A 18 -1.37 14.65 12.79
N GLY A 19 -2.12 15.63 13.27
CA GLY A 19 -1.60 16.88 13.82
C GLY A 19 -1.22 17.95 12.79
N GLU A 20 -1.43 17.72 11.49
CA GLU A 20 -1.21 18.74 10.46
C GLU A 20 -2.14 19.96 10.66
N ILE A 21 -1.58 21.15 10.42
CA ILE A 21 -2.30 22.42 10.36
C ILE A 21 -2.19 22.97 8.94
N LEU A 22 -3.31 23.04 8.23
CA LEU A 22 -3.36 23.56 6.87
C LEU A 22 -3.08 25.07 6.85
N ASP A 23 -2.20 25.52 5.96
CA ASP A 23 -1.92 26.95 5.75
C ASP A 23 -2.42 27.47 4.40
N LEU A 24 -3.62 27.02 4.03
CA LEU A 24 -4.25 27.38 2.77
C LEU A 24 -5.51 28.24 3.04
N PRO A 25 -5.68 29.38 2.34
CA PRO A 25 -6.74 30.35 2.65
C PRO A 25 -8.16 29.82 2.42
N GLN A 26 -8.33 28.79 1.58
CA GLN A 26 -9.62 28.17 1.32
C GLN A 26 -10.18 27.36 2.51
N TYR A 27 -9.36 27.07 3.53
CA TYR A 27 -9.79 26.29 4.70
C TYR A 27 -10.18 27.20 5.87
N THR A 28 -11.44 27.10 6.31
CA THR A 28 -11.90 27.75 7.56
C THR A 28 -11.53 26.94 8.80
N GLU A 29 -11.63 25.62 8.75
CA GLU A 29 -11.05 24.72 9.77
C GLU A 29 -9.72 24.21 9.22
N LYS A 30 -8.64 24.49 9.95
CA LYS A 30 -7.26 24.20 9.52
C LYS A 30 -6.67 22.97 10.20
N ARG A 31 -7.26 22.49 11.31
CA ARG A 31 -6.77 21.31 12.03
C ARG A 31 -7.22 20.06 11.30
N VAL A 32 -6.26 19.35 10.71
CA VAL A 32 -6.52 18.13 9.94
C VAL A 32 -7.16 17.04 10.80
N ASP A 33 -6.82 16.93 12.08
CA ASP A 33 -7.46 15.95 12.99
C ASP A 33 -9.00 16.09 13.05
N VAL A 34 -9.50 17.33 12.94
CA VAL A 34 -10.95 17.61 12.91
C VAL A 34 -11.54 17.21 11.57
N LEU A 35 -10.84 17.53 10.47
CA LEU A 35 -11.26 17.17 9.12
C LEU A 35 -11.27 15.65 8.96
N ALA A 36 -10.24 14.95 9.45
CA ALA A 36 -10.12 13.50 9.45
C ALA A 36 -11.27 12.85 10.25
N GLN A 37 -11.67 13.41 11.39
CA GLN A 37 -12.83 12.89 12.14
C GLN A 37 -14.15 13.03 11.35
N ARG A 38 -14.34 14.15 10.64
CA ARG A 38 -15.54 14.38 9.80
C ARG A 38 -15.55 13.48 8.57
N ALA A 39 -14.40 13.38 7.90
CA ALA A 39 -14.17 12.50 6.78
C ALA A 39 -14.38 11.03 7.16
N PHE A 40 -13.89 10.63 8.34
CA PHE A 40 -14.12 9.30 8.89
C PHE A 40 -15.62 8.98 9.02
N GLN A 41 -16.42 9.92 9.57
CA GLN A 41 -17.86 9.76 9.66
C GLN A 41 -18.48 9.61 8.26
N ALA A 42 -18.19 10.54 7.35
CA ALA A 42 -18.71 10.50 5.99
C ALA A 42 -18.32 9.21 5.26
N PHE A 43 -17.08 8.76 5.39
CA PHE A 43 -16.61 7.51 4.80
C PHE A 43 -17.44 6.32 5.27
N HIS A 44 -17.76 6.22 6.56
CA HIS A 44 -18.60 5.12 7.09
C HIS A 44 -20.09 5.27 6.78
N GLU A 45 -20.57 6.48 6.52
CA GLU A 45 -21.96 6.73 6.11
C GLU A 45 -22.19 6.39 4.62
N TRP A 46 -21.18 6.59 3.78
CA TRP A 46 -21.28 6.47 2.32
C TRP A 46 -20.61 5.24 1.72
N GLN A 47 -19.73 4.55 2.47
CA GLN A 47 -19.09 3.31 2.04
C GLN A 47 -19.58 2.12 2.87
N PRO A 48 -19.61 0.90 2.29
CA PRO A 48 -20.03 -0.32 2.99
C PRO A 48 -18.94 -0.84 3.94
N VAL A 49 -18.51 -0.02 4.91
CA VAL A 49 -17.48 -0.34 5.89
C VAL A 49 -18.12 -0.58 7.26
N ASP A 50 -18.18 -1.84 7.66
CA ASP A 50 -18.69 -2.24 8.96
C ASP A 50 -17.64 -1.99 10.05
N ARG A 51 -17.91 -1.01 10.92
CA ARG A 51 -17.05 -0.65 12.05
C ARG A 51 -16.81 -1.82 13.00
N THR A 52 -17.74 -2.76 13.13
CA THR A 52 -17.57 -3.92 14.02
C THR A 52 -16.56 -4.94 13.49
N ARG A 53 -16.25 -4.89 12.19
CA ARG A 53 -15.22 -5.71 11.56
C ARG A 53 -13.84 -5.07 11.59
N ALA A 54 -13.75 -3.75 11.72
CA ALA A 54 -12.49 -3.05 11.89
C ALA A 54 -11.92 -3.27 13.28
N VAL A 55 -10.61 -3.54 13.36
CA VAL A 55 -9.95 -3.96 14.60
C VAL A 55 -10.05 -2.91 15.70
N ASP A 56 -9.99 -1.63 15.33
CA ASP A 56 -10.21 -0.51 16.24
C ASP A 56 -11.40 0.37 15.85
N GLY A 57 -12.33 -0.21 15.10
CA GLY A 57 -13.55 0.48 14.67
C GLY A 57 -13.32 1.51 13.58
N ARG A 58 -12.12 1.56 12.98
CA ARG A 58 -11.77 2.42 11.85
C ARG A 58 -11.69 1.64 10.53
N VAL A 59 -10.52 1.54 9.90
CA VAL A 59 -10.38 1.00 8.53
C VAL A 59 -9.75 -0.39 8.48
N TYR A 60 -8.63 -0.65 9.17
CA TYR A 60 -7.91 -1.91 8.98
C TYR A 60 -8.62 -3.13 9.57
N ARG A 61 -8.61 -4.21 8.79
CA ARG A 61 -9.37 -5.45 9.01
C ARG A 61 -8.91 -6.56 8.06
N SER A 62 -9.37 -7.80 8.27
CA SER A 62 -9.13 -8.90 7.32
C SER A 62 -10.40 -9.62 6.87
N PHE A 63 -10.35 -10.21 5.68
CA PHE A 63 -11.42 -11.00 5.09
C PHE A 63 -10.87 -12.30 4.54
N ARG A 64 -11.33 -13.42 5.10
CA ARG A 64 -10.95 -14.76 4.64
C ARG A 64 -11.94 -15.31 3.62
N PHE A 65 -11.42 -15.71 2.46
CA PHE A 65 -12.14 -16.34 1.36
C PHE A 65 -11.72 -17.80 1.25
N GLY A 66 -12.43 -18.65 2.01
CA GLY A 66 -12.17 -20.08 2.06
C GLY A 66 -10.75 -20.41 2.52
N ARG A 67 -10.10 -21.35 1.82
CA ARG A 67 -8.73 -21.80 2.14
C ARG A 67 -7.63 -21.08 1.35
N ARG A 68 -7.99 -20.31 0.33
CA ARG A 68 -7.03 -19.83 -0.68
C ARG A 68 -6.57 -18.41 -0.42
N VAL A 69 -7.47 -17.52 -0.01
CA VAL A 69 -7.15 -16.10 0.10
C VAL A 69 -7.60 -15.57 1.45
N GLU A 70 -6.74 -14.78 2.07
CA GLU A 70 -7.13 -13.81 3.08
C GLU A 70 -6.60 -12.44 2.68
N LEU A 71 -7.49 -11.45 2.65
CA LEU A 71 -7.19 -10.06 2.33
C LEU A 71 -7.03 -9.27 3.62
N PHE A 72 -5.93 -8.55 3.78
CA PHE A 72 -5.61 -7.68 4.91
C PHE A 72 -5.65 -6.24 4.41
N VAL A 73 -6.65 -5.47 4.86
CA VAL A 73 -6.79 -4.05 4.51
C VAL A 73 -6.10 -3.23 5.58
N LEU A 74 -5.23 -2.30 5.19
CA LEU A 74 -4.49 -1.43 6.09
C LEU A 74 -5.14 -0.05 6.24
N ASP A 75 -4.58 0.74 7.16
CA ASP A 75 -4.83 2.17 7.31
C ASP A 75 -3.46 2.83 7.54
N MET A 76 -2.86 3.38 6.49
CA MET A 76 -1.50 3.96 6.57
C MET A 76 -1.51 5.49 6.63
N ARG A 77 -2.70 6.11 6.77
CA ARG A 77 -2.84 7.55 6.98
C ARG A 77 -3.02 7.91 8.45
N THR A 78 -3.82 7.15 9.20
CA THR A 78 -4.22 7.55 10.56
C THR A 78 -3.12 7.49 11.61
N TYR A 79 -2.09 6.69 11.37
CA TYR A 79 -1.07 6.35 12.37
C TYR A 79 0.34 6.72 11.94
N LYS A 80 0.50 7.32 10.77
CA LYS A 80 1.80 7.72 10.26
C LYS A 80 2.32 8.95 10.99
N ASP A 81 3.64 9.06 11.06
CA ASP A 81 4.28 10.30 11.50
C ASP A 81 4.11 11.40 10.45
N ALA A 82 4.37 12.65 10.83
CA ALA A 82 4.31 13.81 9.95
C ALA A 82 5.20 13.67 8.70
N ASN A 83 4.80 14.28 7.59
CA ASN A 83 5.58 14.22 6.33
C ASN A 83 6.94 14.90 6.42
N THR A 84 7.07 15.85 7.35
CA THR A 84 8.31 16.55 7.67
C THR A 84 9.08 15.90 8.83
N ALA A 85 8.63 14.73 9.33
CA ALA A 85 9.38 14.00 10.34
C ALA A 85 10.75 13.60 9.79
N PRO A 86 11.77 13.41 10.67
CA PRO A 86 13.08 12.97 10.21
C PRO A 86 13.00 11.70 9.37
N GLN A 87 13.59 11.74 8.18
CA GLN A 87 13.70 10.59 7.26
C GLN A 87 14.66 9.50 7.77
N THR A 88 15.42 9.80 8.83
CA THR A 88 16.36 8.87 9.49
C THR A 88 15.85 8.47 10.86
N GLY A 89 16.35 7.35 11.40
CA GLY A 89 15.96 6.86 12.72
C GLY A 89 14.61 6.13 12.70
N VAL A 90 13.89 6.17 13.82
CA VAL A 90 12.63 5.44 14.00
C VAL A 90 11.45 6.31 13.62
N GLY A 91 10.66 5.87 12.65
CA GLY A 91 9.37 6.44 12.30
C GLY A 91 8.28 5.39 12.15
N ARG A 92 7.05 5.84 11.92
CA ARG A 92 5.82 5.03 11.87
C ARG A 92 4.99 5.36 10.63
N ILE A 93 4.36 4.33 10.10
CA ILE A 93 3.42 4.38 8.98
C ILE A 93 2.10 3.68 9.32
N LEU A 94 2.17 2.52 9.99
CA LEU A 94 1.02 1.78 10.51
C LEU A 94 0.76 2.10 11.99
N GLY A 95 1.80 2.50 12.71
CA GLY A 95 1.78 2.59 14.16
C GLY A 95 1.82 1.22 14.83
N ALA A 96 2.37 1.18 16.05
CA ALA A 96 2.77 -0.07 16.70
C ALA A 96 1.63 -1.07 16.93
N ARG A 97 0.37 -0.63 17.06
CA ARG A 97 -0.78 -1.54 17.23
C ARG A 97 -1.13 -2.25 15.93
N GLN A 98 -1.26 -1.51 14.83
CA GLN A 98 -1.57 -2.08 13.52
C GLN A 98 -0.41 -2.90 12.98
N ALA A 99 0.84 -2.46 13.15
CA ALA A 99 2.02 -3.22 12.74
C ALA A 99 2.06 -4.61 13.41
N ARG A 100 1.82 -4.68 14.73
CA ARG A 100 1.72 -5.96 15.45
C ARG A 100 0.52 -6.78 15.00
N TRP A 101 -0.64 -6.15 14.86
CA TRP A 101 -1.84 -6.83 14.35
C TRP A 101 -1.59 -7.46 12.97
N LEU A 102 -0.91 -6.76 12.06
CA LEU A 102 -0.62 -7.25 10.72
C LEU A 102 0.26 -8.49 10.78
N VAL A 103 1.39 -8.42 11.47
CA VAL A 103 2.31 -9.56 11.65
C VAL A 103 1.58 -10.74 12.28
N ASP A 104 0.89 -10.53 13.40
CA ASP A 104 0.22 -11.59 14.14
C ASP A 104 -0.95 -12.22 13.35
N SER A 105 -1.65 -11.44 12.54
CA SER A 105 -2.78 -11.95 11.75
C SER A 105 -2.31 -12.68 10.50
N LEU A 106 -1.24 -12.20 9.85
CA LEU A 106 -0.59 -12.90 8.74
C LEU A 106 0.00 -14.25 9.20
N ASP A 107 0.63 -14.27 10.38
CA ASP A 107 1.21 -15.47 10.99
C ASP A 107 0.14 -16.52 11.34
N ARG A 108 -0.99 -16.10 11.91
CA ARG A 108 -2.11 -17.01 12.22
C ARG A 108 -2.89 -17.48 10.99
N SER A 109 -2.82 -16.75 9.88
CA SER A 109 -3.64 -17.04 8.70
C SER A 109 -3.28 -18.38 8.06
N GLN A 110 -4.30 -19.23 7.93
CA GLN A 110 -4.20 -20.53 7.27
C GLN A 110 -4.56 -20.46 5.77
N ALA A 111 -4.68 -19.25 5.20
CA ALA A 111 -4.91 -19.07 3.77
C ALA A 111 -3.62 -19.33 2.97
N THR A 112 -3.78 -19.90 1.78
CA THR A 112 -2.65 -20.12 0.84
C THR A 112 -1.96 -18.79 0.54
N TRP A 113 -2.72 -17.77 0.14
CA TRP A 113 -2.26 -16.42 -0.16
C TRP A 113 -2.76 -15.43 0.88
N LYS A 114 -1.85 -14.55 1.29
CA LYS A 114 -2.10 -13.45 2.21
C LYS A 114 -1.90 -12.16 1.42
N ILE A 115 -2.99 -11.53 0.99
CA ILE A 115 -2.95 -10.34 0.16
C ILE A 115 -3.06 -9.13 1.08
N VAL A 116 -2.09 -8.23 1.04
CA VAL A 116 -2.09 -7.00 1.82
C VAL A 116 -2.46 -5.83 0.90
N ALA A 117 -3.59 -5.20 1.16
CA ALA A 117 -3.99 -3.95 0.53
C ALA A 117 -3.42 -2.79 1.34
N ALA A 118 -2.41 -2.14 0.78
CA ALA A 118 -1.72 -0.97 1.33
C ALA A 118 -2.15 0.26 0.52
N ASP A 119 -2.52 1.33 1.21
CA ASP A 119 -2.98 2.56 0.54
C ASP A 119 -1.78 3.30 -0.08
N LEU A 120 -0.65 3.36 0.64
CA LEU A 120 0.62 3.90 0.16
C LEU A 120 1.59 2.83 -0.39
N PRO A 121 2.41 3.17 -1.40
CA PRO A 121 3.42 2.28 -1.94
C PRO A 121 4.60 2.04 -0.99
N ILE A 122 5.19 0.86 -1.08
CA ILE A 122 6.24 0.36 -0.19
C ILE A 122 7.62 0.97 -0.51
N GLY A 123 8.02 0.93 -1.77
CA GLY A 123 9.37 1.33 -2.20
C GLY A 123 9.42 2.56 -3.10
N LEU A 124 8.27 3.18 -3.41
CA LEU A 124 8.23 4.40 -4.21
C LEU A 124 8.41 5.63 -3.33
N THR A 125 9.33 6.50 -3.70
CA THR A 125 9.43 7.83 -3.09
C THR A 125 8.22 8.66 -3.53
N VAL A 126 7.45 9.16 -2.56
CA VAL A 126 6.32 10.06 -2.80
C VAL A 126 6.62 11.41 -2.13
N PRO A 127 7.15 12.40 -2.88
CA PRO A 127 7.51 13.70 -2.31
C PRO A 127 6.29 14.51 -1.87
N ASP A 128 6.45 15.27 -0.79
CA ASP A 128 5.46 16.24 -0.31
C ASP A 128 6.16 17.54 0.11
N GLY A 129 6.33 18.46 -0.84
CA GLY A 129 7.10 19.69 -0.62
C GLY A 129 8.56 19.38 -0.25
N ASN A 130 8.95 19.72 0.98
CA ASN A 130 10.27 19.40 1.56
C ASN A 130 10.27 18.11 2.41
N GLY A 131 9.13 17.42 2.50
CA GLY A 131 8.94 16.17 3.21
C GLY A 131 8.63 15.01 2.27
N ILE A 132 8.20 13.90 2.87
CA ILE A 132 7.82 12.67 2.18
C ILE A 132 6.49 12.17 2.72
N GLU A 133 5.60 11.80 1.81
CA GLU A 133 4.32 11.21 2.11
C GLU A 133 4.43 9.70 2.40
N GLY A 134 5.09 8.98 1.49
CA GLY A 134 5.10 7.52 1.46
C GLY A 134 5.93 6.81 2.52
N VAL A 135 6.05 5.49 2.35
CA VAL A 135 6.89 4.63 3.19
C VAL A 135 8.37 4.89 2.93
N ALA A 136 8.76 4.92 1.66
CA ALA A 136 10.14 5.08 1.24
C ALA A 136 10.69 6.44 1.67
N ASN A 137 11.84 6.46 2.33
CA ASN A 137 12.35 7.68 2.94
C ASN A 137 13.22 8.54 1.99
N GLY A 138 13.46 8.09 0.76
CA GLY A 138 14.22 8.82 -0.26
C GLY A 138 15.72 8.92 0.04
N LEU A 139 16.22 8.14 1.00
CA LEU A 139 17.62 8.10 1.43
C LEU A 139 18.16 6.69 1.21
N PRO A 140 18.97 6.46 0.16
CA PRO A 140 19.57 5.15 -0.08
C PRO A 140 20.34 4.63 1.13
N GLY A 141 20.02 3.42 1.59
CA GLY A 141 20.79 2.74 2.63
C GLY A 141 19.92 2.03 3.65
N GLN A 142 20.32 2.15 4.92
CA GLN A 142 19.62 1.46 6.01
C GLN A 142 18.21 2.03 6.21
N PRO A 143 17.21 1.19 6.53
CA PRO A 143 15.84 1.63 6.77
C PRO A 143 15.77 2.71 7.85
N GLY A 144 15.30 3.89 7.46
CA GLY A 144 15.11 5.05 8.32
C GLY A 144 13.70 5.63 8.20
N GLY A 145 13.28 6.42 9.19
CA GLY A 145 11.94 7.00 9.19
C GLY A 145 10.87 5.90 9.15
N ARG A 146 9.92 6.00 8.21
CA ARG A 146 8.80 5.05 8.09
C ARG A 146 9.21 3.66 7.60
N GLU A 147 10.30 3.56 6.83
CA GLU A 147 10.87 2.28 6.43
C GLU A 147 11.32 1.44 7.63
N HIS A 148 11.66 2.08 8.76
CA HIS A 148 12.06 1.36 9.98
C HIS A 148 10.95 0.44 10.49
N GLU A 149 9.71 0.94 10.56
CA GLU A 149 8.56 0.12 10.99
C GLU A 149 8.26 -0.98 9.97
N LEU A 150 8.34 -0.68 8.67
CA LEU A 150 8.14 -1.69 7.64
C LEU A 150 9.24 -2.77 7.68
N ALA A 151 10.51 -2.40 7.87
CA ALA A 151 11.61 -3.34 8.02
C ALA A 151 11.37 -4.28 9.21
N TRP A 152 10.82 -3.78 10.32
CA TRP A 152 10.40 -4.64 11.43
C TRP A 152 9.28 -5.60 11.03
N VAL A 153 8.26 -5.15 10.28
CA VAL A 153 7.19 -6.03 9.77
C VAL A 153 7.77 -7.14 8.90
N LEU A 154 8.53 -6.78 7.86
CA LEU A 154 9.11 -7.71 6.90
C LEU A 154 10.05 -8.72 7.57
N ARG A 155 10.95 -8.24 8.46
CA ARG A 155 11.81 -9.12 9.25
C ARG A 155 11.02 -10.10 10.11
N THR A 156 9.98 -9.61 10.79
CA THR A 156 9.23 -10.47 11.72
C THR A 156 8.44 -11.53 10.96
N LEU A 157 7.89 -11.20 9.78
CA LEU A 157 7.26 -12.19 8.90
C LEU A 157 8.24 -13.27 8.45
N ALA A 158 9.46 -12.88 8.04
CA ALA A 158 10.50 -13.84 7.65
C ALA A 158 10.92 -14.74 8.81
N GLN A 159 11.12 -14.17 10.01
CA GLN A 159 11.45 -14.92 11.24
C GLN A 159 10.37 -15.95 11.61
N ARG A 160 9.09 -15.57 11.45
CA ARG A 160 7.94 -16.46 11.68
C ARG A 160 7.65 -17.38 10.49
N ARG A 161 8.43 -17.28 9.40
CA ARG A 161 8.30 -18.06 8.16
C ARG A 161 6.91 -17.90 7.54
N VAL A 162 6.35 -16.69 7.60
CA VAL A 162 5.09 -16.37 6.93
C VAL A 162 5.34 -16.31 5.43
N ARG A 163 4.71 -17.21 4.67
CA ARG A 163 4.86 -17.32 3.21
C ARG A 163 3.65 -16.79 2.45
N ASN A 164 3.87 -16.59 1.15
CA ASN A 164 2.84 -16.24 0.15
C ASN A 164 2.14 -14.91 0.46
N VAL A 165 2.94 -13.90 0.81
CA VAL A 165 2.47 -12.53 1.04
C VAL A 165 2.63 -11.73 -0.25
N VAL A 166 1.57 -11.05 -0.68
CA VAL A 166 1.57 -10.17 -1.86
C VAL A 166 1.00 -8.81 -1.45
N TRP A 167 1.62 -7.74 -1.92
CA TRP A 167 1.18 -6.37 -1.64
C TRP A 167 0.49 -5.77 -2.86
N LEU A 168 -0.64 -5.11 -2.65
CA LEU A 168 -1.39 -4.35 -3.64
C LEU A 168 -1.46 -2.90 -3.18
N THR A 169 -1.10 -1.96 -4.06
CA THR A 169 -1.07 -0.52 -3.75
C THR A 169 -1.61 0.34 -4.87
N ALA A 170 -1.89 1.60 -4.56
CA ALA A 170 -2.36 2.62 -5.50
C ALA A 170 -1.60 3.95 -5.29
N ASP A 171 -2.31 5.07 -5.04
CA ASP A 171 -1.77 6.41 -4.77
C ASP A 171 -1.05 7.11 -5.95
N VAL A 172 -0.04 6.49 -6.56
CA VAL A 172 0.90 7.18 -7.47
C VAL A 172 0.42 7.43 -8.91
N HIS A 173 -0.84 7.09 -9.23
CA HIS A 173 -1.52 7.38 -10.51
C HIS A 173 -0.88 6.76 -11.79
N TYR A 174 -0.27 5.59 -11.67
CA TYR A 174 0.11 4.73 -12.80
C TYR A 174 0.02 3.26 -12.40
N THR A 175 0.36 2.34 -13.32
CA THR A 175 0.43 0.92 -13.00
C THR A 175 1.84 0.36 -13.19
N ALA A 176 2.27 -0.47 -12.24
CA ALA A 176 3.60 -1.05 -12.22
C ALA A 176 3.63 -2.36 -11.42
N ALA A 177 4.65 -3.17 -11.67
CA ALA A 177 4.97 -4.35 -10.89
C ALA A 177 6.40 -4.22 -10.35
N HIS A 178 6.53 -4.27 -9.03
CA HIS A 178 7.82 -4.18 -8.35
C HIS A 178 8.13 -5.51 -7.65
N HIS A 179 9.35 -5.99 -7.84
CA HIS A 179 9.86 -7.15 -7.12
C HIS A 179 10.98 -6.73 -6.18
N TYR A 180 10.85 -7.07 -4.91
CA TYR A 180 11.78 -6.75 -3.84
C TYR A 180 12.57 -8.00 -3.46
N SER A 181 13.88 -7.87 -3.22
CA SER A 181 14.70 -9.01 -2.79
C SER A 181 15.83 -8.56 -1.85
N PRO A 182 16.09 -9.30 -0.76
CA PRO A 182 17.24 -9.06 0.12
C PRO A 182 18.58 -9.08 -0.62
N ASP A 183 18.70 -9.84 -1.72
CA ASP A 183 19.95 -9.94 -2.51
C ASP A 183 20.37 -8.62 -3.16
N ARG A 184 19.45 -7.66 -3.28
CA ARG A 184 19.67 -6.34 -3.89
C ARG A 184 19.43 -5.19 -2.91
N ALA A 185 19.06 -5.51 -1.68
CA ALA A 185 18.64 -4.54 -0.68
C ALA A 185 19.81 -4.09 0.19
N ALA A 186 19.62 -3.01 0.93
CA ALA A 186 20.57 -2.58 1.95
C ALA A 186 20.49 -3.43 3.23
N VAL A 187 19.41 -4.20 3.40
CA VAL A 187 19.17 -5.13 4.50
C VAL A 187 18.79 -6.51 3.97
N GLY A 188 19.27 -7.57 4.62
CA GLY A 188 19.12 -8.96 4.15
C GLY A 188 18.12 -9.81 4.95
N ASP A 189 17.41 -9.22 5.92
CA ASP A 189 16.63 -9.94 6.93
C ASP A 189 15.14 -10.06 6.61
N PHE A 190 14.76 -10.15 5.33
CA PHE A 190 13.37 -10.36 4.87
C PHE A 190 13.29 -11.33 3.68
N ASP A 191 12.12 -11.93 3.43
CA ASP A 191 11.88 -12.79 2.26
C ASP A 191 11.50 -11.95 1.02
N PRO A 192 11.89 -12.35 -0.22
CA PRO A 192 11.46 -11.67 -1.44
C PRO A 192 9.94 -11.54 -1.56
N PHE A 193 9.45 -10.42 -2.07
CA PHE A 193 8.01 -10.20 -2.25
C PHE A 193 7.69 -9.36 -3.48
N TRP A 194 6.41 -9.42 -3.89
CA TRP A 194 5.86 -8.62 -4.98
C TRP A 194 4.93 -7.54 -4.44
N GLU A 195 5.05 -6.35 -5.02
CA GLU A 195 4.08 -5.27 -4.94
C GLU A 195 3.52 -5.01 -6.34
N PHE A 196 2.20 -4.91 -6.42
CA PHE A 196 1.51 -4.54 -7.65
C PHE A 196 0.80 -3.21 -7.44
N VAL A 197 1.22 -2.21 -8.20
CA VAL A 197 0.67 -0.86 -8.18
C VAL A 197 -0.37 -0.76 -9.30
N SER A 198 -1.59 -0.36 -8.98
CA SER A 198 -2.59 -0.11 -10.01
C SER A 198 -3.54 1.03 -9.66
N GLY A 199 -3.41 2.09 -10.46
CA GLY A 199 -4.33 3.22 -10.55
C GLY A 199 -4.13 3.94 -11.89
N PRO A 200 -4.95 4.94 -12.24
CA PRO A 200 -5.98 5.58 -11.44
C PRO A 200 -7.37 5.07 -11.84
N LEU A 201 -8.41 5.33 -11.03
CA LEU A 201 -9.78 5.16 -11.54
C LEU A 201 -10.29 6.38 -12.31
N HIS A 202 -9.84 7.62 -12.08
CA HIS A 202 -10.09 8.78 -12.99
C HIS A 202 -9.19 10.00 -12.69
N ALA A 203 -8.23 9.90 -11.77
CA ALA A 203 -7.26 10.96 -11.52
C ALA A 203 -6.36 11.21 -12.74
N GLY A 204 -5.77 12.41 -12.82
CA GLY A 204 -4.68 12.67 -13.76
C GLY A 204 -3.55 11.68 -13.53
N ALA A 205 -2.93 11.18 -14.60
CA ALA A 205 -1.84 10.21 -14.50
C ALA A 205 -0.51 10.92 -14.17
N PHE A 206 0.33 10.28 -13.35
CA PHE A 206 1.64 10.78 -12.93
C PHE A 206 2.70 9.68 -12.96
N GLY A 207 3.92 10.03 -12.56
CA GLY A 207 5.03 9.11 -12.45
C GLY A 207 5.82 8.92 -13.76
N PRO A 208 6.69 7.89 -13.82
CA PRO A 208 6.95 6.98 -12.71
C PRO A 208 7.73 7.66 -11.57
N ASN A 209 7.41 7.30 -10.33
CA ASN A 209 8.18 7.76 -9.18
C ASN A 209 9.48 6.96 -9.05
N ASN A 210 10.48 7.53 -8.38
CA ASN A 210 11.74 6.85 -8.13
C ASN A 210 11.56 5.74 -7.09
N LEU A 211 12.22 4.60 -7.33
CA LEU A 211 12.32 3.53 -6.36
C LEU A 211 13.47 3.80 -5.37
N ASP A 212 13.17 3.67 -4.08
CA ASP A 212 14.17 3.70 -3.02
C ASP A 212 14.87 2.33 -2.92
N PRO A 213 16.22 2.27 -2.92
CA PRO A 213 16.95 1.02 -2.96
C PRO A 213 16.95 0.25 -1.64
N THR A 214 16.41 0.79 -0.54
CA THR A 214 16.46 0.19 0.80
C THR A 214 16.05 -1.28 0.83
N PHE A 215 14.94 -1.63 0.17
CA PHE A 215 14.44 -3.01 0.08
C PHE A 215 14.74 -3.70 -1.27
N GLY A 216 15.69 -3.17 -2.03
CA GLY A 216 16.15 -3.75 -3.30
C GLY A 216 15.08 -3.94 -4.39
N PRO A 217 14.14 -2.99 -4.59
CA PRO A 217 13.13 -3.13 -5.63
C PRO A 217 13.74 -3.14 -7.04
N VAL A 218 13.09 -3.87 -7.93
CA VAL A 218 13.24 -3.73 -9.38
C VAL A 218 11.86 -3.51 -9.96
N ALA A 219 11.73 -2.52 -10.84
CA ALA A 219 10.54 -2.36 -11.65
C ALA A 219 10.57 -3.33 -12.83
N GLU A 220 9.81 -4.41 -12.70
CA GLU A 220 9.64 -5.46 -13.73
C GLU A 220 8.68 -5.00 -14.83
N PHE A 221 7.80 -4.06 -14.49
CA PHE A 221 6.89 -3.41 -15.42
C PHE A 221 6.50 -2.04 -14.93
N VAL A 222 6.40 -1.07 -15.84
CA VAL A 222 5.90 0.27 -15.60
C VAL A 222 5.11 0.72 -16.83
N HIS A 223 3.89 1.18 -16.63
CA HIS A 223 3.13 1.92 -17.64
C HIS A 223 2.64 3.23 -17.03
N ALA A 224 3.38 4.31 -17.35
CA ALA A 224 3.24 5.65 -16.81
C ALA A 224 3.16 6.67 -17.96
N PRO A 225 2.55 7.85 -17.75
CA PRO A 225 2.34 8.84 -18.79
C PRO A 225 3.63 9.54 -19.24
N PRO A 226 3.64 10.14 -20.45
CA PRO A 226 4.79 10.91 -20.93
C PRO A 226 4.99 12.24 -20.19
N ALA A 227 3.97 12.73 -19.49
CA ALA A 227 4.01 13.97 -18.72
C ALA A 227 3.11 13.87 -17.48
N ALA A 228 3.44 14.63 -16.44
CA ALA A 228 2.63 14.74 -15.24
C ALA A 228 1.22 15.30 -15.54
N ASN A 229 0.22 14.84 -14.79
CA ASN A 229 -1.18 15.22 -14.94
C ASN A 229 -1.75 14.94 -16.35
N THR A 230 -1.25 13.89 -17.02
CA THR A 230 -1.80 13.46 -18.32
C THR A 230 -3.21 12.92 -18.11
N SER A 231 -4.14 13.26 -19.01
CA SER A 231 -5.52 12.74 -18.94
C SER A 231 -5.53 11.20 -18.96
N PRO A 232 -6.24 10.53 -18.03
CA PRO A 232 -6.33 9.07 -18.02
C PRO A 232 -7.01 8.52 -19.29
N LEU A 233 -7.81 9.34 -19.99
CA LEU A 233 -8.43 8.98 -21.28
C LEU A 233 -7.42 8.75 -22.41
N LEU A 234 -6.17 9.20 -22.26
CA LEU A 234 -5.09 8.99 -23.23
C LEU A 234 -4.39 7.63 -23.06
N GLY A 235 -5.06 6.66 -22.45
CA GLY A 235 -4.55 5.29 -22.29
C GLY A 235 -3.89 5.02 -20.93
N PHE A 236 -3.98 5.95 -19.98
CA PHE A 236 -3.39 5.81 -18.64
C PHE A 236 -4.43 5.58 -17.55
N GLN A 237 -5.57 5.02 -17.94
CA GLN A 237 -6.57 4.46 -17.05
C GLN A 237 -6.23 2.99 -16.78
N HIS A 238 -6.13 2.57 -15.52
CA HIS A 238 -5.73 1.20 -15.19
C HIS A 238 -6.60 0.58 -14.09
N PHE A 239 -6.59 -0.74 -14.04
CA PHE A 239 -7.01 -1.51 -12.87
C PHE A 239 -6.25 -2.83 -12.78
N GLY A 240 -6.15 -3.36 -11.56
CA GLY A 240 -5.54 -4.66 -11.29
C GLY A 240 -6.59 -5.76 -11.22
N GLU A 241 -6.25 -6.93 -11.72
CA GLU A 241 -7.04 -8.16 -11.54
C GLU A 241 -6.16 -9.22 -10.88
N VAL A 242 -6.68 -9.86 -9.83
CA VAL A 242 -6.01 -10.99 -9.17
C VAL A 242 -6.94 -12.19 -9.20
N SER A 243 -6.44 -13.32 -9.69
CA SER A 243 -7.14 -14.60 -9.68
C SER A 243 -6.31 -15.65 -8.95
N VAL A 244 -6.97 -16.50 -8.15
CA VAL A 244 -6.33 -17.66 -7.52
C VAL A 244 -7.02 -18.92 -7.99
N ASP A 245 -6.28 -19.78 -8.69
CA ASP A 245 -6.84 -21.04 -9.19
C ASP A 245 -7.23 -21.96 -8.03
N GLY A 246 -8.44 -22.50 -8.09
CA GLY A 246 -8.98 -23.34 -7.02
C GLY A 246 -8.23 -24.65 -6.83
N ARG A 247 -7.66 -25.21 -7.90
CA ARG A 247 -6.99 -26.53 -7.92
C ARG A 247 -5.49 -26.40 -7.63
N SER A 248 -4.76 -25.69 -8.47
CA SER A 248 -3.31 -25.49 -8.34
C SER A 248 -2.96 -24.56 -7.17
N GLY A 249 -3.84 -23.60 -6.86
CA GLY A 249 -3.55 -22.54 -5.90
C GLY A 249 -2.60 -21.47 -6.44
N GLU A 250 -2.30 -21.45 -7.74
CA GLU A 250 -1.51 -20.39 -8.37
C GLU A 250 -2.29 -19.07 -8.33
N LEU A 251 -1.58 -17.99 -7.99
CA LEU A 251 -2.12 -16.63 -8.02
C LEU A 251 -1.59 -15.94 -9.27
N THR A 252 -2.48 -15.47 -10.13
CA THR A 252 -2.11 -14.65 -11.29
C THR A 252 -2.60 -13.23 -11.10
N VAL A 253 -1.70 -12.27 -11.33
CA VAL A 253 -2.00 -10.84 -11.37
C VAL A 253 -1.94 -10.37 -12.81
N TRP A 254 -2.93 -9.58 -13.23
CA TRP A 254 -2.92 -8.81 -14.47
C TRP A 254 -3.01 -7.33 -14.14
N LEU A 255 -2.14 -6.54 -14.77
CA LEU A 255 -2.22 -5.08 -14.78
C LEU A 255 -2.85 -4.68 -16.11
N ARG A 256 -4.05 -4.10 -16.05
CA ARG A 256 -4.89 -3.87 -17.22
C ARG A 256 -5.08 -2.40 -17.53
N ASP A 257 -5.29 -2.09 -18.81
CA ASP A 257 -5.79 -0.79 -19.24
C ASP A 257 -7.30 -0.64 -18.96
N GLY A 258 -7.84 0.57 -19.17
CA GLY A 258 -9.26 0.87 -18.99
C GLY A 258 -10.22 0.12 -19.92
N ARG A 259 -9.71 -0.63 -20.91
CA ARG A 259 -10.51 -1.51 -21.79
C ARG A 259 -10.45 -2.97 -21.34
N GLY A 260 -9.69 -3.28 -20.30
CA GLY A 260 -9.47 -4.63 -19.80
C GLY A 260 -8.36 -5.39 -20.51
N THR A 261 -7.61 -4.76 -21.43
CA THR A 261 -6.43 -5.38 -22.05
C THR A 261 -5.37 -5.57 -20.99
N SER A 262 -4.81 -6.79 -20.88
CA SER A 262 -3.66 -7.03 -20.02
C SER A 262 -2.42 -6.38 -20.63
N LEU A 263 -1.88 -5.35 -19.96
CA LEU A 263 -0.61 -4.74 -20.31
C LEU A 263 0.56 -5.59 -19.82
N TRP A 264 0.38 -6.25 -18.68
CA TRP A 264 1.38 -7.13 -18.08
C TRP A 264 0.72 -8.16 -17.14
N SER A 265 1.38 -9.31 -16.94
CA SER A 265 0.88 -10.34 -16.04
C SER A 265 1.98 -11.16 -15.38
N LYS A 266 1.68 -11.73 -14.20
CA LYS A 266 2.57 -12.63 -13.46
C LYS A 266 1.78 -13.69 -12.73
N THR A 267 2.18 -14.94 -12.93
CA THR A 267 1.71 -16.08 -12.13
C THR A 267 2.73 -16.43 -11.05
N LEU A 268 2.28 -16.43 -9.80
CA LEU A 268 3.02 -16.83 -8.63
C LEU A 268 2.57 -18.22 -8.19
N ARG A 269 3.53 -19.12 -7.96
CA ARG A 269 3.28 -20.46 -7.43
C ARG A 269 3.33 -20.40 -5.91
N PRO A 270 2.35 -20.97 -5.18
CA PRO A 270 2.36 -20.91 -3.73
C PRO A 270 3.50 -21.77 -3.18
N GLU A 271 4.26 -21.20 -2.26
CA GLU A 271 5.17 -21.95 -1.42
C GLU A 271 4.36 -22.87 -0.51
N ARG A 272 4.78 -24.14 -0.42
CA ARG A 272 4.14 -25.11 0.47
C ARG A 272 4.73 -24.96 1.86
N ALA A 273 3.87 -24.98 2.88
CA ALA A 273 4.32 -25.16 4.25
C ALA A 273 5.13 -26.47 4.34
N ARG A 274 6.33 -26.39 4.90
CA ARG A 274 7.16 -27.57 5.20
C ARG A 274 6.63 -28.28 6.44
#